data_AF-A0A7W3P7D1-F1
#
_entry.id   AF-A0A7W3P7D1-F1
#
_cell.length_a   1.000
_cell.length_b   1.000
_cell.length_c   1.000
_cell.angle_alpha   90.00
_cell.angle_beta   90.00
_cell.angle_gamma   90.00
#
_symmetry.space_group_name_H-M   'P 1'
#
loop_
_entity.id
_entity.type
_entity.pdbx_description
1 polymer ?
#
loop_
_entity_poly.entity_id
_entity_poly.type
_entity_poly.pdbx_seq_one_letter_code
_entity_poly.pdbx_strand_id
1 'polypeptide(L)'
;MAEQSSTANGDRDVLAHIHELIETEHRLRSGAEQGTGSTTHDLAAIERQLDQCWDLLRQRRARQEFAQDPDEAHLRPENEVEGYQQ
;
A
#
# COMPACT_ATOMS: atom_id res chain seq x y z
N MET A 1 -21.41 19.73 -7.72
CA MET A 1 -21.61 18.33 -7.28
C MET A 1 -20.80 17.42 -8.22
N ALA A 2 -19.47 17.42 -8.08
CA ALA A 2 -18.57 16.69 -8.98
C ALA A 2 -17.17 16.41 -8.38
N GLU A 3 -17.03 16.26 -7.06
CA GLU A 3 -15.70 16.17 -6.40
C GLU A 3 -15.40 14.79 -5.79
N GLN A 4 -16.36 13.86 -5.85
CA GLN A 4 -16.22 12.52 -5.23
C GLN A 4 -15.52 11.48 -6.13
N SER A 5 -15.23 11.79 -7.40
CA SER A 5 -14.72 10.80 -8.37
C SER A 5 -13.20 10.55 -8.30
N SER A 6 -12.40 11.48 -7.75
CA SER A 6 -10.93 11.36 -7.78
C SER A 6 -10.37 10.42 -6.69
N THR A 7 -10.98 10.40 -5.50
CA THR A 7 -10.55 9.54 -4.38
C THR A 7 -10.82 8.06 -4.64
N ALA A 8 -12.02 7.76 -5.15
CA ALA A 8 -12.46 6.39 -5.46
C ALA A 8 -11.57 5.69 -6.50
N ASN A 9 -10.95 6.45 -7.41
CA ASN A 9 -10.03 5.88 -8.40
C ASN A 9 -8.68 5.52 -7.76
N GLY A 10 -8.14 6.36 -6.88
CA GLY A 10 -6.92 6.04 -6.12
C GLY A 10 -7.11 4.88 -5.14
N ASP A 11 -8.32 4.72 -4.56
CA ASP A 11 -8.58 3.59 -3.65
C ASP A 11 -8.60 2.28 -4.42
N ARG A 12 -9.17 2.27 -5.63
CA ARG A 12 -9.12 1.09 -6.53
C ARG A 12 -7.70 0.76 -6.97
N ASP A 13 -6.87 1.77 -7.22
CA ASP A 13 -5.47 1.58 -7.61
C ASP A 13 -4.66 0.94 -6.46
N VAL A 14 -4.81 1.46 -5.24
CA VAL A 14 -4.20 0.88 -4.03
C VAL A 14 -4.68 -0.55 -3.79
N LEU A 15 -5.98 -0.83 -3.96
CA LEU A 15 -6.50 -2.19 -3.82
C LEU A 15 -5.96 -3.14 -4.90
N ALA A 16 -5.79 -2.68 -6.14
CA ALA A 16 -5.18 -3.47 -7.19
C ALA A 16 -3.71 -3.79 -6.87
N HIS A 17 -2.97 -2.82 -6.33
CA HIS A 17 -1.59 -3.03 -5.90
C HIS A 17 -1.48 -4.01 -4.71
N ILE A 18 -2.38 -3.92 -3.73
CA ILE A 18 -2.50 -4.90 -2.62
C ILE A 18 -2.70 -6.31 -3.17
N HIS A 19 -3.57 -6.50 -4.16
CA HIS A 19 -3.80 -7.81 -4.76
C HIS A 19 -2.53 -8.36 -5.42
N GLU A 20 -1.81 -7.55 -6.19
CA GLU A 20 -0.55 -7.94 -6.83
C GLU A 20 0.51 -8.34 -5.80
N LEU A 21 0.61 -7.61 -4.69
CA LEU A 21 1.51 -7.91 -3.58
C LEU A 21 1.18 -9.26 -2.92
N ILE A 22 -0.10 -9.55 -2.69
CA ILE A 22 -0.56 -10.84 -2.13
C ILE A 22 -0.26 -12.00 -3.10
N GLU A 23 -0.49 -11.81 -4.40
CA GLU A 23 -0.15 -12.83 -5.41
C GLU A 23 1.36 -13.11 -5.45
N THR A 24 2.17 -12.06 -5.29
CA THR A 24 3.63 -12.16 -5.20
C THR A 24 4.05 -12.89 -3.94
N GLU A 25 3.46 -12.59 -2.78
CA GLU A 25 3.69 -13.29 -1.51
C GLU A 25 3.39 -14.79 -1.63
N HIS A 26 2.24 -15.14 -2.20
CA HIS A 26 1.85 -16.52 -2.45
C HIS A 26 2.84 -17.26 -3.35
N ARG A 27 3.33 -16.59 -4.41
CA ARG A 27 4.33 -17.16 -5.32
C ARG A 27 5.66 -17.39 -4.63
N LEU A 28 6.12 -16.40 -3.85
CA LEU A 28 7.35 -16.48 -3.08
C LEU A 28 7.29 -17.57 -2.01
N ARG A 29 6.17 -17.66 -1.28
CA ARG A 29 5.95 -18.72 -0.29
C ARG A 29 5.93 -20.10 -0.96
N SER A 30 5.25 -20.23 -2.10
CA SER A 30 5.21 -21.49 -2.86
C SER A 30 6.58 -21.89 -3.43
N GLY A 31 7.43 -20.92 -3.80
CA GLY A 31 8.81 -21.14 -4.22
C GLY A 31 9.75 -21.50 -3.06
N ALA A 32 9.53 -20.90 -1.88
CA ALA A 32 10.26 -21.23 -0.65
C ALA A 32 10.06 -22.70 -0.24
N GLU A 33 8.83 -23.19 -0.29
CA GLU A 33 8.49 -24.60 0.00
C GLU A 33 9.18 -25.57 -0.97
N GLN A 34 9.41 -25.14 -2.22
CA GLN A 34 10.10 -25.94 -3.24
C GLN A 34 11.64 -25.78 -3.21
N GLY A 35 12.17 -25.01 -2.26
CA GLY A 35 13.62 -24.77 -2.12
C GLY A 35 14.23 -23.93 -3.24
N THR A 36 13.41 -23.32 -4.09
CA THR A 36 13.85 -22.50 -5.24
C THR A 36 13.93 -21.01 -4.93
N GLY A 37 13.61 -20.62 -3.70
CA GLY A 37 14.00 -19.35 -3.11
C GLY A 37 12.87 -18.36 -2.90
N SER A 38 12.70 -17.98 -1.63
CA SER A 38 12.32 -16.65 -1.20
C SER A 38 13.06 -16.40 0.11
N THR A 39 13.74 -15.26 0.24
CA THR A 39 14.41 -14.91 1.49
C THR A 39 13.35 -14.35 2.43
N THR A 40 13.46 -14.59 3.73
CA THR A 40 12.59 -13.95 4.75
C THR A 40 12.52 -12.43 4.59
N HIS A 41 13.56 -11.82 4.00
CA HIS A 41 13.60 -10.41 3.62
C HIS A 41 12.55 -10.03 2.55
N ASP A 42 12.37 -10.83 1.50
CA ASP A 42 11.42 -10.53 0.41
C ASP A 42 9.97 -10.53 0.92
N LEU A 43 9.62 -11.53 1.74
CA LEU A 43 8.33 -11.59 2.42
C LEU A 43 8.11 -10.38 3.34
N ALA A 44 9.10 -10.01 4.15
CA ALA A 44 9.01 -8.86 5.03
C ALA A 44 8.87 -7.53 4.27
N ALA A 45 9.47 -7.41 3.08
CA ALA A 45 9.30 -6.24 2.22
C ALA A 45 7.88 -6.13 1.65
N ILE A 46 7.26 -7.27 1.30
CA ILE A 46 5.86 -7.30 0.83
C ILE A 46 4.89 -6.98 1.96
N GLU A 47 5.10 -7.55 3.15
CA GLU A 47 4.27 -7.24 4.33
C GLU A 47 4.30 -5.75 4.68
N ARG A 48 5.47 -5.10 4.61
CA ARG A 48 5.59 -3.66 4.83
C ARG A 48 4.84 -2.84 3.76
N GLN A 49 4.90 -3.24 2.49
CA GLN A 49 4.16 -2.56 1.42
C GLN A 49 2.65 -2.71 1.60
N LEU A 50 2.19 -3.90 2.02
CA LEU A 50 0.79 -4.13 2.34
C LEU A 50 0.31 -3.24 3.49
N ASP A 51 1.08 -3.16 4.57
CA ASP A 51 0.76 -2.29 5.72
C ASP A 51 0.65 -0.82 5.29
N GLN A 52 1.59 -0.34 4.47
CA GLN A 52 1.58 1.02 3.93
C GLN A 52 0.34 1.27 3.04
N CYS A 53 -0.02 0.32 2.18
CA CYS A 53 -1.23 0.43 1.35
C CYS A 53 -2.50 0.49 2.21
N TRP A 54 -2.58 -0.33 3.27
CA TRP A 54 -3.70 -0.32 4.20
C TRP A 54 -3.78 0.98 5.02
N ASP A 55 -2.65 1.54 5.45
CA ASP A 55 -2.61 2.82 6.17
C ASP A 55 -3.08 3.99 5.28
N LEU A 56 -2.63 4.03 4.03
CA LEU A 56 -3.08 5.01 3.04
C LEU A 56 -4.60 4.96 2.83
N LEU A 57 -5.16 3.75 2.68
CA LEU A 57 -6.59 3.57 2.48
C LEU A 57 -7.40 3.99 3.72
N ARG A 58 -6.89 3.67 4.92
CA ARG A 58 -7.50 4.08 6.19
C ARG A 58 -7.45 5.60 6.37
N GLN A 59 -6.32 6.24 6.07
CA GLN A 59 -6.16 7.69 6.15
C GLN A 59 -7.12 8.41 5.20
N ARG A 60 -7.27 7.90 3.97
CA ARG A 60 -8.23 8.43 2.99
C ARG A 60 -9.67 8.27 3.46
N ARG A 61 -10.05 7.11 4.00
CA ARG A 61 -11.39 6.89 4.57
C ARG A 61 -11.68 7.81 5.75
N ALA A 62 -10.73 7.99 6.66
CA ALA A 62 -10.89 8.91 7.78
C ALA A 62 -11.15 10.34 7.28
N ARG A 63 -10.34 10.84 6.34
CA ARG A 63 -10.52 12.19 5.76
C ARG A 63 -11.87 12.35 5.05
N GLN A 64 -12.33 11.30 4.36
CA GLN A 64 -13.63 11.26 3.69
C GLN A 64 -14.80 11.32 4.68
N GLU A 65 -14.70 10.64 5.83
CA GLU A 65 -15.71 10.65 6.90
C GLU A 65 -15.79 12.00 7.63
N PHE A 66 -14.68 12.73 7.73
CA PHE A 66 -14.64 14.07 8.34
C PHE A 66 -14.95 15.22 7.38
N ALA A 67 -15.34 14.95 6.13
CA ALA A 67 -15.58 15.96 5.09
C ALA A 67 -14.45 17.00 4.95
N GLN A 68 -13.20 16.57 5.21
CA GLN A 68 -12.01 17.35 4.96
C GLN A 68 -11.51 17.05 3.55
N ASP A 69 -10.97 18.08 2.89
CA ASP A 69 -10.59 18.04 1.48
C ASP A 69 -9.67 16.83 1.19
N PRO A 70 -10.09 15.87 0.35
CA PRO A 70 -9.31 14.68 0.06
C PRO A 70 -8.04 14.97 -0.75
N ASP A 71 -7.89 16.20 -1.28
CA ASP A 71 -6.70 16.70 -1.97
C ASP A 71 -5.67 17.30 -0.98
N GLU A 72 -6.10 17.75 0.21
CA GLU A 72 -5.20 18.12 1.32
C GLU A 72 -4.58 16.88 2.02
N ALA A 73 -4.91 15.69 1.50
CA ALA A 73 -4.20 14.46 1.76
C ALA A 73 -2.81 14.43 1.10
N HIS A 74 -2.06 15.52 1.18
CA HIS A 74 -0.63 15.44 0.92
C HIS A 74 -0.05 14.45 1.92
N LEU A 75 0.55 13.38 1.40
CA LEU A 75 1.61 12.64 2.07
C LEU A 75 2.42 13.69 2.82
N ARG A 76 2.50 13.54 4.15
CA ARG A 76 3.42 14.34 4.98
C ARG A 76 4.71 14.44 4.17
N PRO A 77 5.19 15.65 3.81
CA PRO A 77 6.28 15.81 2.86
C PRO A 77 7.40 14.86 3.29
N GLU A 78 7.88 14.12 2.31
CA GLU A 78 8.92 13.08 2.30
C GLU A 78 10.28 13.49 2.91
N ASN A 79 10.29 14.43 3.86
CA ASN A 79 11.47 14.92 4.55
C ASN A 79 11.79 14.13 5.85
N GLU A 80 11.15 12.98 6.09
CA GLU A 80 11.51 12.13 7.24
C GLU A 80 11.21 10.64 7.01
N VAL A 81 11.54 10.12 5.82
CA VAL A 81 11.88 8.68 5.70
C VAL A 81 13.16 8.58 4.89
N GLU A 82 14.19 9.28 5.36
CA GLU A 82 15.55 8.77 5.20
C GLU A 82 15.57 7.37 5.83
N GLY A 83 15.91 6.34 5.05
CA GLY A 83 16.35 5.08 5.66
C GLY A 83 15.81 3.76 5.13
N TYR A 84 15.36 3.65 3.87
CA TYR A 84 15.27 2.32 3.23
C TYR A 84 15.80 2.34 1.79
N GLN A 85 17.06 2.72 1.64
CA GLN A 85 17.95 1.99 0.74
C GLN A 85 18.69 0.96 1.60
N GLN A 86 18.30 -0.31 1.52
CA GLN A 86 19.11 -1.49 1.86
C GLN A 86 18.36 -2.74 1.40
#